data_AF-A0A5K1FTR3-F1
#
_entry.id   AF-A0A5K1FTR3-F1
#
_cell.length_a   1.000
_cell.length_b   1.000
_cell.length_c   1.000
_cell.angle_alpha   90.00
_cell.angle_beta   90.00
_cell.angle_gamma   90.00
#
_symmetry.space_group_name_H-M   'P 1'
#
loop_
_entity.id
_entity.type
_entity.pdbx_description
1 polymer ?
#
loop_
_entity_poly.entity_id
_entity_poly.type
_entity_poly.pdbx_seq_one_letter_code
_entity_poly.pdbx_strand_id
1 'polypeptide(L)' 'YAFDVGIISIIGRLDDERKEELKRNYCVVDKGYNSFFNRIPGTSYHKAIL' A
#
# COMPACT_ATOMS: atom_id res chain seq x y z
N TYR A 1 0.74 13.44 -2.11
CA TYR A 1 1.39 14.07 -3.27
C TYR A 1 1.94 13.03 -4.24
N ALA A 2 3.05 12.32 -3.95
CA ALA A 2 3.61 11.34 -4.91
C ALA A 2 2.65 10.19 -5.26
N PHE A 3 1.95 9.63 -4.27
CA PHE A 3 0.94 8.59 -4.49
C PHE A 3 -0.18 9.05 -5.46
N ASP A 4 -0.75 10.23 -5.23
CA ASP A 4 -1.88 10.75 -6.02
C ASP A 4 -1.51 10.94 -7.50
N VAL A 5 -0.32 11.49 -7.75
CA VAL A 5 0.20 11.68 -9.11
C VAL A 5 0.53 10.32 -9.75
N GLY A 6 1.12 9.40 -9.00
CA GLY A 6 1.46 8.05 -9.47
C GLY A 6 0.24 7.23 -9.88
N ILE A 7 -0.84 7.25 -9.07
CA ILE A 7 -2.08 6.55 -9.40
C ILE A 7 -2.71 7.08 -10.68
N ILE A 8 -2.80 8.40 -10.86
CA ILE A 8 -3.34 9.00 -12.08
C ILE A 8 -2.49 8.61 -13.30
N SER A 9 -1.17 8.52 -13.14
CA SER A 9 -0.26 8.20 -14.25
C SER A 9 -0.29 6.73 -14.67
N ILE A 10 -0.52 5.81 -13.72
CA ILE A 10 -0.48 4.35 -13.97
C ILE A 10 -1.87 3.79 -14.26
N ILE A 11 -2.87 4.17 -13.46
CA ILE A 11 -4.22 3.58 -13.47
C ILE A 11 -5.24 4.55 -14.09
N GLY A 12 -4.96 5.86 -14.09
CA GLY A 12 -5.91 6.88 -14.53
C GLY A 12 -6.81 7.36 -13.38
N ARG A 13 -8.01 7.86 -13.72
CA ARG A 13 -8.97 8.31 -12.71
C ARG A 13 -9.64 7.11 -12.04
N LEU A 14 -9.57 7.08 -10.72
CA LEU A 14 -10.36 6.21 -9.84
C LEU A 14 -11.38 7.06 -9.09
N ASP A 15 -12.51 6.45 -8.73
CA ASP A 15 -13.40 7.04 -7.74
C ASP A 15 -12.71 7.14 -6.37
N ASP A 16 -13.20 8.05 -5.53
CA ASP A 16 -12.58 8.39 -4.26
C ASP A 16 -12.54 7.19 -3.30
N GLU A 17 -13.57 6.34 -3.30
CA GLU A 17 -13.63 5.15 -2.44
C GLU A 17 -12.53 4.15 -2.81
N ARG A 18 -12.43 3.77 -4.09
CA ARG A 18 -11.38 2.87 -4.58
C ARG A 18 -9.99 3.46 -4.41
N LYS A 19 -9.84 4.77 -4.61
CA LYS A 19 -8.55 5.46 -4.41
C LYS A 19 -8.09 5.38 -2.95
N GLU A 20 -8.99 5.60 -1.99
CA GLU A 20 -8.67 5.52 -0.56
C GLU A 20 -8.39 4.07 -0.11
N GLU A 21 -9.13 3.09 -0.63
CA GLU A 21 -8.81 1.67 -0.40
C GLU A 21 -7.40 1.33 -0.91
N LEU A 22 -7.08 1.73 -2.15
CA LEU A 22 -5.78 1.50 -2.75
C LEU A 22 -4.66 2.17 -1.94
N LYS A 23 -4.90 3.38 -1.43
CA LYS A 23 -3.95 4.11 -0.59
C LYS A 23 -3.68 3.42 0.74
N ARG A 24 -4.71 2.83 1.35
CA ARG A 24 -4.55 2.01 2.57
C ARG A 24 -3.69 0.79 2.30
N ASN A 25 -3.96 0.06 1.21
CA ASN A 25 -3.19 -1.12 0.83
C ASN A 25 -1.74 -0.77 0.49
N TYR A 26 -1.52 0.31 -0.25
CA TYR A 26 -0.19 0.85 -0.53
C TYR A 26 0.60 1.12 0.76
N CYS A 27 -0.04 1.74 1.77
CA CYS A 27 0.60 2.03 3.05
C CYS A 27 0.98 0.76 3.83
N VAL A 28 0.15 -0.29 3.78
CA VAL A 28 0.47 -1.59 4.40
C VAL A 28 1.73 -2.19 3.76
N VAL A 29 1.77 -2.20 2.43
CA VAL A 29 2.88 -2.73 1.63
C VAL A 29 4.17 -1.93 1.90
N ASP A 30 4.12 -0.61 1.77
CA ASP A 30 5.25 0.29 2.00
C ASP A 30 5.85 0.10 3.41
N LYS A 31 4.99 0.09 4.43
CA LYS A 31 5.43 -0.14 5.81
C LYS A 31 6.01 -1.53 6.03
N GLY A 32 5.42 -2.56 5.45
CA GLY A 32 5.87 -3.94 5.65
C GLY A 32 7.19 -4.23 4.95
N TYR A 33 7.37 -3.80 3.70
CA TYR A 33 8.64 -3.95 2.98
C TYR A 33 9.77 -3.11 3.58
N ASN A 34 9.46 -1.97 4.22
CA ASN A 34 10.43 -1.17 4.98
C ASN A 34 10.59 -1.61 6.45
N SER A 35 10.12 -2.80 6.82
CA SER A 35 10.29 -3.38 8.16
C SER A 35 11.26 -4.56 8.16
N PHE A 36 11.65 -5.04 9.34
CA PHE A 36 12.52 -6.21 9.46
C PHE A 36 11.87 -7.44 8.81
N PHE A 37 12.59 -8.10 7.90
CA PHE A 37 12.11 -9.26 7.16
C PHE A 37 11.84 -10.44 8.11
N ASN A 38 10.58 -10.64 8.49
CA ASN A 38 10.18 -11.76 9.32
C ASN A 38 8.71 -12.12 9.06
N ARG A 39 8.41 -13.42 8.93
CA ARG A 39 7.06 -13.91 8.61
C ARG A 39 6.20 -14.17 9.85
N ILE A 40 6.58 -13.60 11.00
CA ILE A 40 5.86 -13.81 12.26
C ILE A 40 4.47 -13.15 12.15
N PRO A 41 3.38 -13.88 12.43
CA PRO A 41 2.04 -13.33 12.39
C PRO A 41 1.90 -12.03 13.17
N GLY A 42 1.15 -11.08 12.62
CA GLY A 42 0.91 -9.77 13.23
C GLY A 42 2.00 -8.72 12.98
N THR A 43 3.18 -9.09 12.48
CA THR A 43 4.22 -8.12 12.11
C THR A 43 3.88 -7.36 10.83
N SER A 44 4.54 -6.21 10.64
CA SER A 44 4.29 -5.36 9.45
C SER A 44 4.70 -6.08 8.17
N TYR A 45 5.85 -6.79 8.16
CA TYR A 45 6.27 -7.59 7.01
C TYR A 45 5.25 -8.70 6.71
N HIS A 46 4.78 -9.43 7.73
CA HIS A 46 3.75 -10.46 7.54
C HIS A 46 2.46 -9.89 6.92
N LYS A 47 2.04 -8.68 7.33
CA LYS A 47 0.84 -8.01 6.76
C LYS A 47 1.02 -7.56 5.30
N ALA A 48 2.24 -7.27 4.86
CA ALA A 48 2.49 -6.82 3.48
C ALA A 48 2.58 -7.98 2.47
N ILE A 49 2.74 -9.22 2.94
CA ILE A 49 2.88 -10.41 2.08
C ILE A 49 1.65 -11.33 2.08
N LEU A 50 0.63 -10.98 2.86
CA LEU A 50 -0.69 -11.62 2.87
C LEU A 50 -1.64 -10.83 1.97
#